data_AF-A0A9Q1QSI1-F1
#
_entry.id   AF-A0A9Q1QSI1-F1
#
_cell.length_a   1.000
_cell.length_b   1.000
_cell.length_c   1.000
_cell.angle_alpha   90.00
_cell.angle_beta   90.00
_cell.angle_gamma   90.00
#
_symmetry.space_group_name_H-M   'P 1'
#
loop_
_entity.id
_entity.type
_entity.pdbx_description
1 polymer ?
#
loop_
_entity_poly.entity_id
_entity_poly.type
_entity_poly.pdbx_seq_one_letter_code
_entity_poly.pdbx_strand_id
1 'polypeptide(L)'
;MYLGPQMLKQTIEKAELYPIRGLFNFKDYFHEIDAYYHRVLGDELGVSTGWRCLDEYYNVVPGELTIVTGVPNSGKSEWIDALLCNLNHSVGWKFALCSMENKVREHARKLLEKHVKKPFFDSRYGESLERMSLEELEKGKQWLDSTFHLIRCDLYIFT
;
A
#
# COMPACT_ATOMS: atom_id res chain seq x y z
N MET A 1 -21.51 50.84 -11.90
CA MET A 1 -21.32 50.46 -13.32
C MET A 1 -22.51 49.59 -13.70
N TYR A 2 -23.50 50.14 -14.41
CA TYR A 2 -24.72 49.41 -14.77
C TYR A 2 -24.45 48.58 -16.02
N LEU A 3 -24.44 47.26 -15.88
CA LEU A 3 -24.33 46.33 -17.01
C LEU A 3 -25.68 46.34 -17.74
N GLY A 4 -25.70 46.93 -18.93
CA GLY A 4 -26.93 47.15 -19.72
C GLY A 4 -27.44 45.91 -20.47
N PRO A 5 -28.44 46.10 -21.35
CA PRO A 5 -29.11 45.02 -22.09
C PRO A 5 -28.17 44.10 -22.88
N GLN A 6 -27.04 44.64 -23.34
CA GLN A 6 -26.02 43.88 -24.07
C GLN A 6 -25.36 42.80 -23.21
N MET A 7 -25.11 43.09 -21.93
CA MET A 7 -24.50 42.13 -21.02
C MET A 7 -25.46 40.99 -20.71
N LEU A 8 -26.76 41.29 -20.53
CA LEU A 8 -27.79 40.27 -20.34
C LEU A 8 -27.88 39.31 -21.52
N LYS A 9 -27.85 39.86 -22.76
CA LYS A 9 -27.85 39.04 -23.98
C LYS A 9 -26.63 38.12 -24.05
N GLN A 10 -25.44 38.65 -23.76
CA GLN A 10 -24.21 37.84 -23.74
C GLN A 10 -24.23 36.75 -22.68
N THR A 11 -24.77 37.02 -21.48
CA THR A 11 -24.89 36.02 -20.42
C THR A 11 -25.80 34.87 -20.82
N ILE A 12 -26.92 35.16 -21.51
CA ILE A 12 -27.83 34.12 -22.02
C ILE A 12 -27.17 33.32 -23.14
N GLU A 13 -26.50 33.98 -24.08
CA GLU A 13 -25.81 33.32 -25.21
C GLU A 13 -24.62 32.47 -24.75
N LYS A 14 -23.95 32.85 -23.66
CA LYS A 14 -22.83 32.13 -23.05
C LYS A 14 -23.24 31.23 -21.88
N ALA A 15 -24.53 31.09 -21.60
CA ALA A 15 -24.98 30.25 -20.51
C ALA A 15 -24.60 28.80 -20.81
N GLU A 16 -23.73 28.23 -19.98
CA GLU A 16 -23.41 26.81 -20.05
C GLU A 16 -24.52 26.01 -19.35
N LEU A 17 -24.79 24.80 -19.85
CA LEU A 17 -25.71 23.88 -19.19
C LEU A 17 -25.24 23.64 -17.76
N TYR A 18 -26.18 23.60 -16.82
CA TYR A 18 -25.85 23.26 -15.43
C TYR A 18 -25.12 21.90 -15.42
N PRO A 19 -23.92 21.82 -14.83
CA PRO A 19 -23.11 20.63 -14.94
C PRO A 19 -23.83 19.45 -14.28
N ILE A 20 -23.89 18.33 -15.01
CA ILE A 20 -24.40 17.07 -14.46
C ILE A 20 -23.41 16.64 -13.38
N ARG A 21 -23.90 16.43 -12.16
CA ARG A 21 -23.04 16.04 -11.04
C ARG A 21 -22.27 14.76 -11.38
N GLY A 22 -20.95 14.84 -11.41
CA GLY A 22 -20.06 13.72 -11.77
C GLY A 22 -19.63 13.67 -13.23
N LEU A 23 -20.12 14.57 -14.09
CA LEU A 23 -19.65 14.72 -15.48
C LEU A 23 -18.70 15.90 -15.56
N PHE A 24 -17.44 15.62 -15.84
CA PHE A 24 -16.37 16.60 -15.94
C PHE A 24 -15.72 16.53 -17.32
N ASN A 25 -15.17 17.65 -17.79
CA ASN A 25 -14.41 17.68 -19.02
C ASN A 25 -12.92 17.53 -18.71
N PHE A 26 -12.13 16.96 -19.63
CA PHE A 26 -10.67 16.86 -19.42
C PHE A 26 -9.98 18.21 -19.22
N LYS A 27 -10.53 19.29 -19.81
CA LYS A 27 -10.02 20.66 -19.59
C LYS A 27 -9.98 21.04 -18.11
N ASP A 28 -10.88 20.48 -17.30
CA ASP A 28 -10.99 20.75 -15.87
C ASP A 28 -9.82 20.10 -15.09
N TYR A 29 -9.14 19.13 -15.70
CA TYR A 29 -8.00 18.38 -15.14
C TYR A 29 -6.66 18.66 -15.84
N PHE A 30 -6.59 19.57 -16.82
CA PHE A 30 -5.35 19.82 -17.55
C PHE A 30 -4.18 20.19 -16.64
N HIS A 31 -4.44 20.94 -15.56
CA HIS A 31 -3.41 21.23 -14.57
C HIS A 31 -2.86 19.98 -13.88
N GLU A 32 -3.71 19.00 -13.55
CA GLU A 32 -3.28 17.72 -12.97
C GLU A 32 -2.50 16.89 -13.99
N ILE A 33 -2.95 16.88 -15.24
CA ILE A 33 -2.27 16.19 -16.35
C ILE A 33 -0.88 16.80 -16.61
N ASP A 34 -0.79 18.13 -16.60
CA ASP A 34 0.49 18.83 -16.76
C ASP A 34 1.41 18.55 -15.56
N ALA A 35 0.89 18.56 -14.34
CA ALA A 35 1.65 18.20 -13.14
C ALA A 35 2.18 16.76 -13.20
N TYR A 36 1.35 15.82 -13.65
CA TYR A 36 1.70 14.42 -13.88
C TYR A 36 2.79 14.28 -14.95
N TYR A 37 2.63 14.96 -16.09
CA TYR A 37 3.60 14.96 -17.19
C TYR A 37 4.95 15.52 -16.75
N HIS A 38 4.94 16.62 -15.99
CA HIS A 38 6.14 17.25 -15.46
C HIS A 38 6.73 16.55 -14.23
N ARG A 39 6.11 15.46 -13.75
CA ARG A 39 6.54 14.68 -12.58
C ARG A 39 6.75 15.54 -11.34
N VAL A 40 5.89 16.53 -11.15
CA VAL A 40 5.97 17.44 -10.00
C VAL A 40 5.56 16.72 -8.71
N LEU A 41 4.73 15.67 -8.83
CA LEU A 41 4.27 14.81 -7.76
C LEU A 41 5.18 13.58 -7.68
N GLY A 42 6.23 13.64 -6.85
CA GLY A 42 7.29 12.62 -6.77
C GLY A 42 6.83 11.21 -6.35
N ASP A 43 5.62 11.06 -5.82
CA ASP A 43 5.08 9.79 -5.32
C ASP A 43 4.45 8.90 -6.41
N GLU A 44 4.25 9.43 -7.61
CA GLU A 44 3.55 8.75 -8.72
C GLU A 44 4.40 7.70 -9.45
N LEU A 45 5.71 7.70 -9.24
CA LEU A 45 6.62 6.70 -9.82
C LEU A 45 6.57 5.35 -9.07
N GLY A 46 5.83 5.29 -7.97
CA GLY A 46 5.72 4.11 -7.13
C GLY A 46 6.96 3.85 -6.28
N VAL A 47 6.77 3.09 -5.21
CA VAL A 47 7.82 2.68 -4.30
C VAL A 47 8.40 1.34 -4.76
N SER A 48 9.73 1.25 -4.80
CA SER A 48 10.44 0.00 -5.09
C SER A 48 9.98 -1.13 -4.16
N THR A 49 9.79 -2.31 -4.74
CA THR A 49 9.43 -3.55 -4.04
C THR A 49 10.59 -4.13 -3.23
N GLY A 50 11.82 -3.62 -3.44
CA GLY A 50 13.06 -4.17 -2.91
C GLY A 50 13.66 -5.30 -3.76
N TRP A 51 12.98 -5.74 -4.82
CA TRP A 51 13.49 -6.73 -5.78
C TRP A 51 13.73 -6.08 -7.13
N ARG A 52 15.01 -5.92 -7.52
CA ARG A 52 15.40 -5.29 -8.79
C ARG A 52 14.73 -5.91 -10.00
N CYS A 53 14.61 -7.24 -10.03
CA CYS A 53 13.97 -7.96 -11.13
C CYS A 53 12.46 -7.73 -11.24
N LEU A 54 11.82 -7.27 -10.17
CA LEU A 54 10.40 -6.94 -10.16
C LEU A 54 10.17 -5.45 -10.40
N ASP A 55 11.03 -4.58 -9.86
CA ASP A 55 10.92 -3.12 -9.98
C ASP A 55 10.92 -2.62 -11.44
N GLU A 56 11.50 -3.40 -12.36
CA GLU A 56 11.44 -3.16 -13.81
C GLU A 56 10.02 -3.28 -14.38
N TYR A 57 9.16 -4.04 -13.72
CA TYR A 57 7.79 -4.35 -14.18
C TYR A 57 6.71 -3.80 -13.25
N TYR A 58 7.02 -3.62 -11.96
CA TYR A 58 6.04 -3.27 -10.94
C TYR A 58 6.68 -2.53 -9.76
N ASN A 59 6.16 -1.34 -9.47
CA ASN A 59 6.41 -0.58 -8.24
C ASN A 59 5.08 -0.34 -7.53
N VAL A 60 5.12 -0.19 -6.21
CA VAL A 60 3.91 -0.03 -5.38
C VAL A 60 3.49 1.43 -5.36
N VAL A 61 2.40 1.77 -6.04
CA VAL A 61 1.87 3.14 -6.09
C VAL A 61 0.80 3.34 -5.00
N PRO A 62 0.96 4.34 -4.11
CA PRO A 62 -0.08 4.69 -3.15
C PRO A 62 -1.42 5.00 -3.82
N GLY A 63 -2.52 4.50 -3.26
CA GLY A 63 -3.87 4.74 -3.78
C GLY A 63 -4.32 3.76 -4.87
N GLU A 64 -3.43 2.89 -5.37
CA GLU A 64 -3.78 1.84 -6.31
C GLU A 64 -4.11 0.50 -5.63
N LEU A 65 -4.93 -0.31 -6.30
CA LEU A 65 -5.27 -1.66 -5.86
C LEU A 65 -4.32 -2.69 -6.47
N THR A 66 -3.46 -3.28 -5.66
CA THR A 66 -2.61 -4.42 -6.05
C THR A 66 -3.27 -5.74 -5.73
N ILE A 67 -3.44 -6.60 -6.73
CA ILE A 67 -4.00 -7.95 -6.56
C ILE A 67 -2.92 -8.99 -6.82
N VAL A 68 -2.65 -9.84 -5.82
CA VAL A 68 -1.67 -10.94 -5.91
C VAL A 68 -2.43 -12.26 -6.01
N THR A 69 -2.23 -12.99 -7.10
CA THR A 69 -2.90 -14.27 -7.38
C THR A 69 -1.91 -15.37 -7.75
N GLY A 70 -2.37 -16.62 -7.73
CA GLY A 70 -1.55 -17.81 -7.97
C GLY A 70 -2.12 -19.06 -7.30
N VAL A 71 -1.60 -20.23 -7.65
CA VAL A 71 -2.09 -21.52 -7.15
C VAL A 71 -1.98 -21.65 -5.62
N PRO A 72 -2.86 -22.41 -4.95
CA PRO A 72 -2.71 -22.68 -3.52
C PRO A 72 -1.30 -23.19 -3.18
N ASN A 73 -0.78 -22.82 -2.02
CA ASN A 73 0.59 -23.15 -1.58
C ASN A 73 1.75 -22.65 -2.46
N SER A 74 1.52 -21.69 -3.37
CA SER A 74 2.58 -21.07 -4.17
C SER A 74 3.43 -20.02 -3.43
N GLY A 75 3.18 -19.79 -2.15
CA GLY A 75 3.92 -18.80 -1.35
C GLY A 75 3.44 -17.35 -1.49
N LYS A 76 2.22 -17.09 -1.99
CA LYS A 76 1.67 -15.73 -2.11
C LYS A 76 1.74 -14.93 -0.81
N SER A 77 1.30 -15.52 0.30
CA SER A 77 1.32 -14.85 1.60
C SER A 77 2.74 -14.55 2.05
N GLU A 78 3.71 -15.44 1.77
CA GLU A 78 5.11 -15.16 2.08
C GLU A 78 5.71 -14.05 1.23
N TRP A 79 5.31 -14.00 -0.04
CA TRP A 79 5.72 -12.95 -0.95
C TRP A 79 5.16 -11.59 -0.50
N ILE A 80 3.87 -11.54 -0.11
CA ILE A 80 3.25 -10.33 0.43
C ILE A 80 3.97 -9.90 1.70
N ASP A 81 4.19 -10.80 2.67
CA ASP A 81 4.90 -10.49 3.91
C ASP A 81 6.29 -9.91 3.66
N ALA A 82 7.01 -10.43 2.67
CA ALA A 82 8.33 -9.94 2.28
C ALA A 82 8.26 -8.55 1.63
N LEU A 83 7.27 -8.31 0.76
CA LEU A 83 7.04 -7.00 0.17
C LEU A 83 6.74 -5.95 1.24
N LEU A 84 5.86 -6.26 2.21
CA LEU A 84 5.51 -5.35 3.30
C LEU A 84 6.74 -5.01 4.16
N CYS A 85 7.58 -5.99 4.45
CA CYS A 85 8.84 -5.75 5.16
C CYS A 85 9.79 -4.83 4.37
N ASN A 86 9.89 -5.03 3.04
CA ASN A 86 10.73 -4.21 2.18
C ASN A 86 10.23 -2.77 2.12
N LEU A 87 8.92 -2.56 1.97
CA LEU A 87 8.29 -1.22 1.97
C LEU A 87 8.44 -0.51 3.31
N ASN A 88 8.29 -1.23 4.42
CA ASN A 88 8.56 -0.66 5.74
C ASN A 88 10.03 -0.25 5.88
N HIS A 89 10.97 -1.08 5.40
CA HIS A 89 12.39 -0.75 5.47
C HIS A 89 12.79 0.41 4.56
N SER A 90 12.21 0.51 3.36
CA SER A 90 12.59 1.51 2.36
C SER A 90 12.00 2.90 2.65
N VAL A 91 10.72 2.95 3.04
CA VAL A 91 9.96 4.21 3.15
C VAL A 91 9.15 4.32 4.44
N GLY A 92 9.32 3.39 5.39
CA GLY A 92 8.71 3.48 6.72
C GLY A 92 7.19 3.23 6.75
N TRP A 93 6.63 2.59 5.71
CA TRP A 93 5.20 2.34 5.66
C TRP A 93 4.70 1.46 6.80
N LYS A 94 3.46 1.72 7.20
CA LYS A 94 2.73 0.99 8.23
C LYS A 94 1.50 0.35 7.61
N PHE A 95 1.12 -0.82 8.12
CA PHE A 95 0.15 -1.67 7.46
C PHE A 95 -0.96 -2.10 8.41
N ALA A 96 -2.17 -2.18 7.88
CA ALA A 96 -3.27 -2.91 8.49
C ALA A 96 -3.43 -4.25 7.76
N LEU A 97 -3.44 -5.35 8.52
CA LEU A 97 -3.46 -6.70 8.02
C LEU A 97 -4.77 -7.38 8.39
N CYS A 98 -5.49 -7.86 7.38
CA CYS A 98 -6.65 -8.70 7.56
C CYS A 98 -6.35 -10.10 7.05
N SER A 99 -5.80 -10.97 7.91
CA SER A 99 -5.50 -12.36 7.56
C SER A 99 -6.58 -13.28 8.11
N MET A 100 -7.36 -13.88 7.21
CA MET A 100 -8.39 -14.87 7.56
C MET A 100 -7.84 -16.31 7.68
N GLU A 101 -6.69 -16.58 7.05
CA GLU A 101 -6.14 -17.93 6.96
C GLU A 101 -5.07 -18.24 8.02
N ASN A 102 -4.22 -17.26 8.37
CA ASN A 102 -3.10 -17.48 9.28
C ASN A 102 -3.44 -17.08 10.72
N LYS A 103 -3.05 -17.92 11.68
CA LYS A 103 -3.07 -17.53 13.09
C LYS A 103 -2.09 -16.37 13.31
N VAL A 104 -2.47 -15.41 14.14
CA VAL A 104 -1.64 -14.21 14.43
C VAL A 104 -0.22 -14.56 14.87
N ARG A 105 -0.08 -15.62 15.70
CA ARG A 105 1.24 -16.08 16.16
C ARG A 105 2.15 -16.52 15.02
N GLU A 106 1.59 -17.22 14.02
CA GLU A 106 2.35 -17.72 12.87
C GLU A 106 2.74 -16.59 11.92
N HIS A 107 1.84 -15.64 11.71
CA HIS A 107 2.11 -14.47 10.88
C HIS A 107 3.13 -13.53 11.53
N ALA A 108 3.01 -13.24 12.83
CA ALA A 108 4.00 -12.48 13.57
C ALA A 108 5.39 -13.12 13.53
N ARG A 109 5.46 -14.45 13.70
CA ARG A 109 6.71 -15.21 13.55
C ARG A 109 7.35 -14.99 12.18
N LYS A 110 6.57 -15.15 11.11
CA LYS A 110 7.04 -14.98 9.72
C LYS A 110 7.56 -13.57 9.45
N LEU A 111 6.89 -12.54 9.96
CA LEU A 111 7.32 -11.14 9.84
C LEU A 111 8.60 -10.87 10.63
N LEU A 112 8.71 -11.41 11.86
CA LEU A 112 9.93 -11.29 12.68
C LEU A 112 11.14 -11.94 12.00
N GLU A 113 10.99 -13.15 11.46
CA GLU A 113 12.07 -13.81 10.72
C GLU A 113 12.52 -12.99 9.50
N LYS A 114 11.57 -12.37 8.79
CA LYS A 114 11.85 -11.51 7.64
C LYS A 114 12.49 -10.18 8.03
N HIS A 115 12.16 -9.62 9.20
CA HIS A 115 12.75 -8.37 9.69
C HIS A 115 14.13 -8.59 10.29
N VAL A 116 14.26 -9.55 11.20
CA VAL A 116 15.51 -9.87 11.92
C VAL A 116 16.51 -10.61 11.02
N LYS A 117 16.03 -11.25 9.94
CA LYS A 117 16.83 -12.10 9.03
C LYS A 117 17.47 -13.32 9.72
N LYS A 118 16.90 -13.74 10.86
CA LYS A 118 17.31 -14.93 11.62
C LYS A 118 16.12 -15.85 11.86
N PRO A 119 16.32 -17.18 11.93
CA PRO A 119 15.27 -18.13 12.28
C PRO A 119 14.67 -17.86 13.67
N PHE A 120 13.36 -18.06 13.82
CA PHE A 120 12.69 -17.97 15.13
C PHE A 120 12.91 -19.22 15.97
N PHE A 121 13.00 -20.37 15.31
CA PHE A 121 13.32 -21.67 15.91
C PHE A 121 14.69 -22.15 15.43
N ASP A 122 15.31 -23.03 16.22
CA ASP A 122 16.54 -23.73 15.83
C ASP A 122 16.20 -24.61 14.62
N SER A 123 16.59 -24.16 13.42
CA SER A 123 16.21 -24.79 12.16
C SER A 123 17.11 -25.98 11.84
N ARG A 124 16.52 -27.10 11.42
CA ARG A 124 17.27 -28.19 10.74
C ARG A 124 17.60 -27.88 9.29
N TYR A 125 16.89 -26.93 8.66
CA TYR A 125 17.03 -26.57 7.24
C TYR A 125 18.02 -25.41 6.99
N GLY A 126 18.62 -24.88 8.05
CA GLY A 126 19.59 -23.78 7.99
C GLY A 126 20.70 -24.04 8.99
N GLU A 127 21.44 -25.14 8.81
CA GLU A 127 22.52 -25.59 9.71
C GLU A 127 23.63 -24.54 9.93
N SER A 128 23.62 -23.44 9.18
CA SER A 128 24.57 -22.33 9.27
C SER A 128 24.01 -21.02 9.86
N LEU A 129 22.71 -20.94 10.19
CA LEU A 129 22.10 -19.70 10.68
C LEU A 129 21.79 -19.75 12.16
N GLU A 130 22.37 -18.82 12.90
CA GLU A 130 22.07 -18.62 14.32
C GLU A 130 20.63 -18.14 14.52
N ARG A 131 19.91 -18.79 15.43
CA ARG A 131 18.57 -18.39 15.86
C ARG A 131 18.57 -16.97 16.44
N MET A 132 17.48 -16.23 16.27
CA MET A 132 17.33 -14.91 16.89
C MET A 132 17.45 -14.99 18.41
N SER A 133 18.24 -14.09 18.99
CA SER A 133 18.40 -13.94 20.43
C SER A 133 17.13 -13.36 21.07
N LEU A 134 17.05 -13.45 22.40
CA LEU A 134 15.93 -12.86 23.15
C LEU A 134 15.87 -11.34 23.00
N GLU A 135 17.02 -10.67 22.94
CA GLU A 135 17.08 -9.21 22.75
C GLU A 135 16.57 -8.81 21.36
N GLU A 136 16.98 -9.52 20.31
CA GLU A 136 16.49 -9.31 18.95
C GLU A 136 14.98 -9.56 18.84
N LEU A 137 14.48 -10.57 19.56
CA LEU A 137 13.06 -10.86 19.62
C LEU A 137 12.27 -9.71 20.27
N GLU A 138 12.73 -9.17 21.41
CA GLU A 138 12.04 -8.06 22.08
C GLU A 138 12.06 -6.78 21.24
N LYS A 139 13.19 -6.45 20.60
CA LYS A 139 13.25 -5.34 19.63
C LYS A 139 12.33 -5.57 18.43
N GLY A 140 12.30 -6.79 17.91
CA GLY A 140 11.42 -7.17 16.80
C GLY A 140 9.94 -7.06 17.16
N LYS A 141 9.54 -7.37 18.41
CA LYS A 141 8.17 -7.17 18.88
C LYS A 141 7.77 -5.69 18.90
N GLN A 142 8.67 -4.81 19.36
CA GLN A 142 8.42 -3.37 19.34
C GLN A 142 8.26 -2.85 17.89
N TRP A 143 9.10 -3.34 16.97
CA TRP A 143 8.97 -3.03 15.55
C TRP A 143 7.62 -3.51 14.99
N LEU A 144 7.23 -4.77 15.27
CA LEU A 144 5.95 -5.33 14.85
C LEU A 144 4.77 -4.47 15.31
N ASP A 145 4.74 -4.10 16.59
CA ASP A 145 3.68 -3.29 17.20
C ASP A 145 3.57 -1.90 16.55
N SER A 146 4.71 -1.27 16.27
CA SER A 146 4.73 0.06 15.64
C SER A 146 4.38 0.07 14.14
N THR A 147 4.48 -1.09 13.47
CA THR A 147 4.40 -1.20 12.01
C THR A 147 3.09 -1.85 11.55
N PHE A 148 2.61 -2.88 12.25
CA PHE A 148 1.51 -3.72 11.79
C PHE A 148 0.33 -3.69 12.76
N HIS A 149 -0.86 -3.43 12.22
CA HIS A 149 -2.12 -3.45 12.96
C HIS A 149 -2.98 -4.58 12.40
N LEU A 150 -3.63 -5.35 13.27
CA LEU A 150 -4.41 -6.50 12.86
C LEU A 150 -5.90 -6.14 12.82
N ILE A 151 -6.54 -6.37 11.68
CA ILE A 151 -7.99 -6.29 11.53
C ILE A 151 -8.55 -7.71 11.61
N ARG A 152 -9.30 -7.99 12.68
CA ARG A 152 -9.97 -9.28 12.88
C ARG A 152 -11.47 -9.08 12.86
N CYS A 153 -12.15 -9.88 12.04
CA CYS A 153 -13.57 -10.12 12.24
C CYS A 153 -13.71 -11.20 13.31
N ASP A 154 -13.86 -10.78 14.56
CA ASP A 154 -14.32 -11.68 15.61
C ASP A 154 -15.77 -12.08 15.27
N LEU A 155 -15.96 -13.33 14.86
CA LEU A 155 -17.29 -13.94 14.62
C LEU A 155 -18.07 -14.18 15.94
N TYR A 156 -17.91 -13.31 16.94
CA TYR A 156 -18.66 -13.35 18.21
C TYR A 156 -19.81 -12.34 18.22
N ILE A 157 -20.54 -12.25 17.11
CA ILE A 157 -21.88 -11.66 17.10
C ILE A 157 -22.83 -12.79 16.70
N PHE A 158 -23.73 -13.13 17.63
CA PHE A 158 -24.77 -14.18 17.59
C PHE A 158 -24.38 -15.59 18.08
N THR A 159 -24.25 -15.74 19.39
CA THR A 159 -24.86 -16.88 20.13
C THR A 159 -25.55 -16.34 21.36
#